data_AF-A1UQG7-F1
#
_entry.id   AF-A1UQG7-F1
#
_cell.length_a   1.000
_cell.length_b   1.000
_cell.length_c   1.000
_cell.angle_alpha   90.00
_cell.angle_beta   90.00
_cell.angle_gamma   90.00
#
_symmetry.space_group_name_H-M   'P 1'
#
loop_
_entity.id
_entity.type
_entity.pdbx_description
1 polymer ?
#
loop_
_entity_poly.entity_id
_entity_poly.type
_entity_poly.pdbx_seq_one_letter_code
_entity_poly.pdbx_strand_id
1 'polypeptide(L)'
;MAPTDGQQASLDLWPREHDLPPRWDGLPVQWGDWSDTAAMFICPPPRRPERCAHCGTTAAALINTGRIFTDEASAPTAIGRARLNGGRHLVGFISAFRCPRCERDRVLDPTGQEWDLDDTDYTDDGSWDNDPK
;
A
#
# COMPACT_ATOMS: atom_id res chain seq x y z
N MET A 1 36.32 -28.09 11.39
CA MET A 1 35.02 -28.07 12.09
C MET A 1 34.52 -26.63 11.99
N ALA A 2 33.53 -26.37 11.13
CA ALA A 2 32.86 -25.08 11.07
C ALA A 2 31.97 -24.90 12.32
N PRO A 3 31.62 -23.65 12.65
CA PRO A 3 30.30 -23.21 12.23
C PRO A 3 30.34 -21.90 11.43
N THR A 4 29.50 -21.87 10.42
CA THR A 4 29.02 -20.72 9.65
C THR A 4 28.24 -19.78 10.56
N ASP A 5 28.81 -18.62 10.87
CA ASP A 5 28.03 -17.48 11.35
C ASP A 5 27.25 -16.90 10.17
N GLY A 6 25.96 -17.22 10.15
CA GLY A 6 25.00 -16.55 9.28
C GLY A 6 24.90 -15.09 9.73
N GLN A 7 25.65 -14.22 9.05
CA GLN A 7 25.36 -12.79 9.04
C GLN A 7 23.94 -12.62 8.50
N GLN A 8 22.97 -12.47 9.41
CA GLN A 8 21.73 -11.78 9.09
C GLN A 8 22.14 -10.37 8.68
N ALA A 9 22.21 -10.15 7.37
CA ALA A 9 22.29 -8.82 6.82
C ALA A 9 21.05 -8.08 7.33
N SER A 10 21.22 -7.24 8.34
CA SER A 10 20.29 -6.16 8.60
C SER A 10 20.30 -5.32 7.34
N LEU A 11 19.33 -5.57 6.45
CA LEU A 11 18.99 -4.65 5.40
C LEU A 11 18.71 -3.33 6.12
N ASP A 12 19.41 -2.26 5.75
CA ASP A 12 19.09 -0.91 6.18
C ASP A 12 17.67 -0.62 5.71
N LEU A 13 16.70 -1.02 6.54
CA LEU A 13 15.29 -0.70 6.40
C LEU A 13 15.25 0.82 6.40
N TRP A 14 14.88 1.41 5.27
CA TRP A 14 14.57 2.83 5.22
C TRP A 14 13.74 3.20 6.45
N PRO A 15 14.14 4.24 7.21
CA PRO A 15 13.40 4.62 8.41
C PRO A 15 12.05 5.20 7.99
N ARG A 16 11.07 4.33 7.82
CA ARG A 16 9.66 4.68 7.63
C ARG A 16 8.93 4.49 8.96
N GLU A 17 8.18 5.51 9.37
CA GLU A 17 7.42 5.50 10.63
C GLU A 17 6.33 4.43 10.57
N HIS A 18 5.69 4.30 9.41
CA HIS A 18 4.68 3.29 9.10
C HIS A 18 5.13 2.40 7.93
N ASP A 19 4.71 1.13 7.92
CA ASP A 19 5.03 0.22 6.81
C ASP A 19 4.34 0.61 5.49
N LEU A 20 3.13 1.16 5.58
CA LEU A 20 2.33 1.72 4.49
C LEU A 20 1.64 3.01 5.00
N PRO A 21 1.24 3.94 4.10
CA PRO A 21 0.62 5.19 4.50
C PRO A 21 -0.61 4.96 5.38
N PRO A 22 -0.63 5.44 6.64
CA PRO A 22 -1.78 5.26 7.53
C PRO A 22 -3.00 6.06 7.08
N ARG A 23 -2.80 7.03 6.18
CA ARG A 23 -3.81 7.89 5.57
C ARG A 23 -3.62 7.99 4.07
N TRP A 24 -4.73 8.23 3.37
CA TRP A 24 -4.78 8.47 1.94
C TRP A 24 -5.75 9.62 1.68
N ASP A 25 -5.24 10.73 1.12
CA ASP A 25 -5.99 11.98 0.91
C ASP A 25 -6.70 12.44 2.19
N GLY A 26 -6.01 12.30 3.32
CA GLY A 26 -6.53 12.65 4.64
C GLY A 26 -7.55 11.69 5.23
N LEU A 27 -7.85 10.57 4.57
CA LEU A 27 -8.76 9.55 5.10
C LEU A 27 -7.97 8.38 5.71
N PRO A 28 -8.35 7.88 6.89
CA PRO A 28 -7.66 6.76 7.52
C PRO A 28 -7.77 5.47 6.71
N VAL A 29 -6.63 4.82 6.51
CA VAL A 29 -6.51 3.52 5.83
C VAL A 29 -6.24 2.43 6.86
N GLN A 30 -6.96 1.31 6.73
CA GLN A 30 -6.65 0.09 7.46
C GLN A 30 -6.10 -0.94 6.48
N TRP A 31 -4.80 -1.18 6.55
CA TRP A 31 -4.11 -2.21 5.77
C TRP A 31 -4.36 -3.62 6.32
N GLY A 32 -4.26 -4.60 5.44
CA GLY A 32 -4.21 -6.02 5.80
C GLY A 32 -2.77 -6.50 5.91
N ASP A 33 -2.57 -7.77 5.60
CA ASP A 33 -1.24 -8.39 5.55
C ASP A 33 -0.72 -8.44 4.11
N TRP A 34 0.60 -8.39 3.98
CA TRP A 34 1.26 -8.67 2.70
C TRP A 34 1.06 -10.12 2.29
N SER A 35 0.76 -10.33 1.01
CA SER A 35 0.61 -11.66 0.40
C SER A 35 1.34 -11.71 -0.94
N ASP A 36 1.80 -12.90 -1.35
CA ASP A 36 2.44 -13.06 -2.65
C ASP A 36 1.40 -13.07 -3.77
N THR A 37 1.56 -12.20 -4.79
CA THR A 37 0.71 -12.20 -5.98
C THR A 37 0.92 -13.43 -6.87
N ALA A 38 2.00 -14.20 -6.66
CA ALA A 38 2.24 -15.46 -7.38
C ALA A 38 1.10 -16.48 -7.22
N ALA A 39 0.28 -16.35 -6.16
CA ALA A 39 -0.91 -17.18 -5.96
C ALA A 39 -2.16 -16.67 -6.71
N MET A 40 -2.16 -15.43 -7.21
CA MET A 40 -3.28 -14.83 -7.95
C MET A 40 -3.12 -15.08 -9.46
N PHE A 41 -3.74 -16.16 -9.93
CA PHE A 41 -3.79 -16.48 -11.36
C PHE A 41 -4.83 -15.60 -12.09
N ILE A 42 -4.40 -14.43 -12.59
CA ILE A 42 -5.19 -13.69 -13.59
C ILE A 42 -5.00 -14.39 -14.94
N CYS A 43 -6.03 -15.05 -15.43
CA CYS A 43 -5.99 -15.78 -16.70
C CYS A 43 -6.52 -14.93 -17.87
N PRO A 44 -5.80 -14.83 -19.00
CA PRO A 44 -4.48 -15.41 -19.25
C PRO A 44 -3.38 -14.63 -18.52
N PRO A 45 -2.31 -15.31 -18.06
CA PRO A 45 -1.19 -14.63 -17.43
C PRO A 45 -0.63 -13.56 -18.37
N PRO A 46 -0.28 -12.37 -17.84
CA PRO A 46 0.22 -11.28 -18.65
C PRO A 46 1.42 -11.75 -19.48
N ARG A 47 1.40 -11.44 -20.79
CA ARG A 47 2.39 -11.95 -21.77
C ARG A 47 3.83 -11.55 -21.45
N ARG A 48 4.03 -10.53 -20.61
CA ARG A 48 5.31 -10.12 -20.08
C ARG A 48 5.13 -9.82 -18.59
N PRO A 49 5.95 -10.40 -17.70
CA PRO A 49 5.94 -10.01 -16.30
C PRO A 49 6.31 -8.53 -16.20
N GLU A 50 5.55 -7.78 -15.39
CA GLU A 50 5.88 -6.40 -15.08
C GLU A 50 7.26 -6.33 -14.42
N ARG A 51 8.02 -5.29 -14.78
CA ARG A 51 9.33 -5.02 -14.19
C ARG A 51 9.18 -3.90 -13.18
N CYS A 52 9.83 -4.05 -12.03
CA CYS A 52 9.96 -2.93 -11.09
C CYS A 52 10.68 -1.76 -11.80
N ALA A 53 10.08 -0.56 -11.75
CA ALA A 53 10.62 0.63 -12.41
C ALA A 53 11.99 1.07 -11.84
N HIS A 54 12.27 0.82 -10.56
CA HIS A 54 13.51 1.28 -9.89
C HIS A 54 14.66 0.27 -9.97
N CYS A 55 14.42 -1.04 -9.80
CA CYS A 55 15.48 -2.05 -9.79
C CYS A 55 15.44 -3.05 -10.95
N GLY A 56 14.38 -3.03 -11.79
CA GLY A 56 14.27 -3.86 -12.99
C GLY A 56 13.95 -5.35 -12.77
N THR A 57 13.76 -5.79 -11.51
CA THR A 57 13.37 -7.18 -11.20
C THR A 57 12.05 -7.55 -11.87
N THR A 58 11.91 -8.83 -12.24
CA THR A 58 10.66 -9.44 -12.74
C THR A 58 10.00 -10.35 -11.70
N ALA A 59 10.51 -10.37 -10.47
CA ALA A 59 9.88 -11.09 -9.36
C ALA A 59 8.47 -10.51 -9.13
N ALA A 60 7.50 -11.38 -8.85
CA ALA A 60 6.14 -10.97 -8.55
C ALA A 60 6.12 -10.02 -7.34
N ALA A 61 5.34 -8.95 -7.41
CA ALA A 61 5.21 -8.02 -6.29
C ALA A 61 4.42 -8.69 -5.15
N LEU A 62 4.72 -8.33 -3.91
CA LEU A 62 3.79 -8.61 -2.81
C LEU A 62 2.61 -7.65 -2.93
N ILE A 63 1.41 -8.07 -2.54
CA ILE A 63 0.20 -7.24 -2.51
C ILE A 63 -0.37 -7.14 -1.09
N ASN A 64 -0.82 -5.95 -0.72
CA ASN A 64 -1.59 -5.67 0.48
C ASN A 64 -2.84 -4.87 0.11
N THR A 65 -3.99 -5.21 0.69
CA THR A 65 -5.25 -4.49 0.44
C THR A 65 -5.64 -3.68 1.66
N GLY A 66 -5.80 -2.38 1.44
CA GLY A 66 -6.28 -1.41 2.42
C GLY A 66 -7.77 -1.10 2.26
N ARG A 67 -8.38 -0.72 3.37
CA ARG A 67 -9.75 -0.19 3.46
C ARG A 67 -9.69 1.27 3.86
N ILE A 68 -10.25 2.15 3.04
CA ILE A 68 -10.32 3.59 3.33
C ILE A 68 -11.65 3.89 4.01
N PHE A 69 -11.60 4.59 5.14
CA PHE A 69 -12.80 4.97 5.86
C PHE A 69 -12.93 6.49 5.95
N THR A 70 -14.16 6.99 5.90
CA THR A 70 -14.50 8.32 6.41
C THR A 70 -14.86 8.22 7.90
N ASP A 71 -14.69 9.31 8.62
CA ASP A 71 -15.15 9.52 10.00
C ASP A 71 -16.37 10.46 10.03
N GLU A 72 -16.98 10.66 11.20
CA GLU A 72 -18.14 11.55 11.35
C GLU A 72 -17.84 13.01 10.94
N ALA A 73 -16.58 13.45 11.01
CA ALA A 73 -16.18 14.81 10.63
C ALA A 73 -16.08 14.99 9.10
N SER A 74 -15.75 13.93 8.36
CA SER A 74 -15.58 13.93 6.90
C SER A 74 -16.75 13.30 6.13
N ALA A 75 -17.69 12.64 6.81
CA ALA A 75 -18.80 11.94 6.18
C ALA A 75 -19.83 12.94 5.59
N PRO A 76 -20.24 12.79 4.31
CA PRO A 76 -21.32 13.58 3.74
C PRO A 76 -22.63 13.38 4.51
N THR A 77 -23.43 14.44 4.68
CA THR A 77 -24.73 14.40 5.40
C THR A 77 -25.69 13.32 4.87
N ALA A 78 -25.54 12.92 3.60
CA ALA A 78 -26.30 11.86 2.96
C ALA A 78 -25.97 10.45 3.49
N ILE A 79 -24.79 10.24 4.07
CA ILE A 79 -24.45 9.06 4.84
C ILE A 79 -25.08 9.26 6.23
N GLY A 80 -26.37 8.96 6.34
CA GLY A 80 -27.08 9.07 7.60
C GLY A 80 -26.37 8.30 8.72
N ARG A 81 -26.44 8.80 9.96
CA ARG A 81 -25.78 8.23 11.16
C ARG A 81 -25.93 6.70 11.30
N ALA A 82 -27.02 6.13 10.80
CA ALA A 82 -27.28 4.68 10.80
C ALA A 82 -26.32 3.85 9.91
N ARG A 83 -25.59 4.47 8.96
CA ARG A 83 -24.60 3.81 8.09
C ARG A 83 -23.14 3.95 8.57
N LEU A 84 -22.91 4.69 9.66
CA LEU A 84 -21.62 4.76 10.34
C LEU A 84 -21.54 3.59 11.34
N ASN A 85 -20.88 2.49 10.96
CA ASN A 85 -20.69 1.38 11.89
C ASN A 85 -19.60 1.78 12.89
N GLY A 86 -19.98 2.12 14.13
CA GLY A 86 -19.04 2.60 15.14
C GLY A 86 -18.38 3.94 14.80
N GLY A 87 -19.07 4.83 14.07
CA GLY A 87 -18.57 6.18 13.74
C GLY A 87 -17.68 6.26 12.49
N ARG A 88 -17.51 5.16 11.73
CA ARG A 88 -16.75 5.13 10.48
C ARG A 88 -17.59 4.52 9.34
N HIS A 89 -17.33 4.96 8.10
CA HIS A 89 -17.95 4.39 6.90
C HIS A 89 -16.88 4.03 5.87
N LEU A 90 -16.95 2.82 5.32
CA LEU A 90 -16.03 2.35 4.27
C LEU A 90 -16.34 3.11 2.97
N VAL A 91 -15.37 3.82 2.44
CA VAL A 91 -15.52 4.64 1.22
C VAL A 91 -14.76 4.09 0.02
N GLY A 92 -13.77 3.22 0.24
CA GLY A 92 -12.99 2.65 -0.84
C GLY A 92 -12.06 1.53 -0.42
N PHE A 93 -11.53 0.85 -1.43
CA PHE A 93 -10.43 -0.10 -1.29
C PHE A 93 -9.22 0.43 -2.05
N ILE A 94 -8.04 0.15 -1.51
CA ILE A 94 -6.75 0.57 -2.05
C ILE A 94 -5.82 -0.63 -2.05
N SER A 95 -4.95 -0.76 -3.05
CA SER A 95 -4.01 -1.88 -3.15
C SER A 95 -2.58 -1.37 -3.19
N ALA A 96 -1.74 -1.84 -2.28
CA ALA A 96 -0.30 -1.58 -2.30
C ALA A 96 0.42 -2.78 -2.91
N PHE A 97 1.49 -2.50 -3.67
CA PHE A 97 2.36 -3.48 -4.28
C PHE A 97 3.80 -3.20 -3.89
N ARG A 98 4.46 -4.20 -3.29
CA ARG A 98 5.86 -4.10 -2.86
C ARG A 98 6.78 -4.90 -3.76
N CYS A 99 7.84 -4.25 -4.24
CA CYS A 99 8.91 -4.96 -4.90
C CYS A 99 9.70 -5.81 -3.88
N PRO A 100 9.80 -7.16 -4.04
CA PRO A 100 10.50 -8.01 -3.08
C PRO A 100 12.04 -7.86 -3.13
N ARG A 101 12.56 -6.96 -3.96
CA ARG A 101 14.01 -6.75 -4.15
C ARG A 101 14.48 -5.40 -3.63
N CYS A 102 13.76 -4.33 -3.95
CA CYS A 102 14.14 -2.97 -3.55
C CYS A 102 13.15 -2.30 -2.60
N GLU A 103 12.08 -3.00 -2.21
CA GLU A 103 11.09 -2.60 -1.20
C GLU A 103 10.34 -1.28 -1.40
N ARG A 104 10.70 -0.41 -2.35
CA ARG A 104 9.84 0.72 -2.74
C ARG A 104 8.49 0.21 -3.23
N ASP A 105 7.45 0.87 -2.76
CA ASP A 105 6.05 0.51 -2.90
C ASP A 105 5.35 1.37 -3.95
N ARG A 106 4.39 0.77 -4.65
CA ARG A 106 3.42 1.51 -5.47
C ARG A 106 2.01 1.21 -4.98
N VAL A 107 1.08 2.12 -5.20
CA VAL A 107 -0.30 2.02 -4.75
C VAL A 107 -1.25 2.26 -5.90
N LEU A 108 -2.27 1.40 -6.03
CA LEU A 108 -3.43 1.61 -6.88
C LEU A 108 -4.59 2.09 -5.99
N ASP A 109 -4.98 3.35 -6.19
CA ASP A 109 -6.02 4.00 -5.40
C ASP A 109 -7.45 3.60 -5.83
N PRO A 110 -8.50 3.99 -5.08
CA PRO A 110 -9.89 3.67 -5.44
C PRO A 110 -10.36 4.26 -6.77
N THR A 111 -9.69 5.30 -7.28
CA THR A 111 -10.00 5.92 -8.57
C THR A 111 -9.35 5.16 -9.74
N GLY A 112 -8.46 4.21 -9.44
CA GLY A 112 -7.69 3.43 -10.40
C GLY A 112 -6.39 4.13 -10.84
N GLN A 113 -5.96 5.18 -10.13
CA GLN A 113 -4.69 5.84 -10.37
C GLN A 113 -3.57 5.12 -9.63
N GLU A 114 -2.42 4.97 -10.29
CA GLU A 114 -1.21 4.38 -9.71
C GLU A 114 -0.27 5.48 -9.20
N TRP A 115 0.26 5.26 -8.00
CA TRP A 115 1.15 6.17 -7.27
C TRP A 115 2.43 5.43 -6.87
N ASP A 116 3.59 6.07 -7.03
CA ASP A 116 4.88 5.54 -6.60
C ASP A 116 5.26 6.21 -5.27
N LEU A 117 5.21 5.49 -4.15
CA LEU A 117 5.31 6.08 -2.83
C LEU A 117 6.74 6.50 -2.51
N ASP A 118 6.95 7.71 -2.02
CA ASP A 118 8.24 8.21 -1.55
C ASP A 118 8.31 8.32 -0.02
N ASP A 119 9.44 8.78 0.50
CA ASP A 119 9.72 8.84 1.94
C ASP A 119 8.70 9.66 2.73
N THR A 120 8.00 10.61 2.10
CA THR A 120 7.02 11.47 2.77
C THR A 120 5.68 10.79 3.03
N ASP A 121 5.35 9.74 2.26
CA ASP A 121 4.07 9.04 2.33
C ASP A 121 3.93 8.15 3.58
N TYR A 122 5.05 7.81 4.23
CA TYR A 122 5.09 6.88 5.36
C TYR A 122 5.02 7.55 6.72
N THR A 123 4.69 8.84 6.76
CA THR A 123 4.50 9.62 7.98
C THR A 123 3.07 9.47 8.54
N ASP A 124 2.82 10.03 9.72
CA ASP A 124 1.46 10.07 10.32
C ASP A 124 0.41 10.76 9.41
N ASP A 125 0.84 11.70 8.57
CA ASP A 125 -0.05 12.41 7.65
C ASP A 125 -0.44 11.54 6.45
N GLY A 126 0.34 10.49 6.14
CA GLY A 126 0.12 9.57 5.04
C GLY A 126 0.34 10.20 3.66
N SER A 127 -0.27 9.58 2.65
CA SER A 127 -0.10 9.98 1.25
C SER A 127 -1.21 10.94 0.79
N TRP A 128 -0.84 11.94 -0.01
CA TRP A 128 -1.74 12.97 -0.52
C TRP A 128 -1.37 13.34 -1.96
N ASP A 129 -2.36 13.74 -2.74
CA ASP A 129 -2.12 14.42 -4.02
C ASP A 129 -1.41 15.76 -3.78
N ASN A 130 -0.11 15.79 -4.05
CA ASN A 130 0.73 16.99 -3.92
C ASN A 130 0.64 17.92 -5.13
N ASP A 131 -0.08 17.54 -6.20
CA ASP A 131 -0.26 18.38 -7.38
C ASP A 131 -1.56 19.21 -7.25
N PRO A 132 -1.48 20.54 -7.04
CA PRO A 132 -2.67 21.38 -7.09
C PRO A 132 -3.23 21.40 -8.51
N LYS A 133 -4.50 21.00 -8.67
CA LYS A 133 -5.28 21.19 -9.90
C LYS A 133 -5.67 22.65 -10.12
#